data_AF-A0A7S2E8C9-F1
#
_entry.id   AF-A0A7S2E8C9-F1
#
_cell.length_a   1.000
_cell.length_b   1.000
_cell.length_c   1.000
_cell.angle_alpha   90.00
_cell.angle_beta   90.00
_cell.angle_gamma   90.00
#
_symmetry.space_group_name_H-M   'P 1'
#
loop_
_entity.id
_entity.type
_entity.pdbx_description
1 polymer ?
#
loop_
_entity_poly.entity_id
_entity_poly.type
_entity_poly.pdbx_seq_one_letter_code
_entity_poly.pdbx_strand_id
1 'polypeptide(L)'
;GAAFNPLPYALTLFLVAVYIAAGLGSLEQAANGAGLVLCGSILNDFVLPKLLKSNKYIICPYIDMANHNSKSPNADVAFEYFADAYSLAISNNKSIPKDSQLFISYGPRSNDQLLQYYGFVEPNNPNDIYVMPPIREWNIEAIEKACGTTFSGGRLAKLDKAGLLGQQQQTISSDGNNDLEPANVAGGVVITKSDGIDPAVLQALRALVSTDEEWEAAGEAIGNFAAVVSPQNERRAKLAAKTAMELELASKPTSLEEDTALLKTMDTKLGSGLGGEEEKVALLFRIEKKKLLQAAITNIG
;
A
#
# COMPACT_ATOMS: atom_id res chain seq x y z
N GLY A 1 15.60 10.74 12.26
CA GLY A 1 16.63 10.62 13.30
C GLY A 1 17.11 12.00 13.67
N ALA A 2 17.86 12.13 14.77
CA ALA A 2 18.71 13.31 14.96
C ALA A 2 19.99 13.14 14.14
N ALA A 3 20.65 14.24 13.80
CA ALA A 3 21.95 14.22 13.16
C ALA A 3 23.02 13.59 14.05
N PHE A 4 24.11 13.11 13.44
CA PHE A 4 25.28 12.70 14.21
C PHE A 4 25.81 13.88 15.04
N ASN A 5 25.81 13.73 16.36
CA ASN A 5 26.43 14.69 17.26
C ASN A 5 27.81 14.17 17.71
N PRO A 6 28.93 14.76 17.28
CA PRO A 6 30.27 14.31 17.69
C PRO A 6 30.64 14.70 19.13
N LEU A 7 29.93 15.66 19.75
CA LEU A 7 30.29 16.22 21.06
C LEU A 7 30.35 15.17 22.20
N PRO A 8 29.38 14.26 22.36
CA PRO A 8 29.45 13.23 23.41
C PRO A 8 30.69 12.34 23.27
N TYR A 9 31.09 12.03 22.04
CA TYR A 9 32.26 11.18 21.77
C TYR A 9 33.57 11.91 22.04
N ALA A 10 33.69 13.17 21.60
CA ALA A 10 34.85 14.01 21.88
C ALA A 10 35.02 14.24 23.38
N LEU A 11 33.92 14.54 24.08
CA LEU A 11 33.92 14.69 25.53
C LEU A 11 34.31 13.39 26.23
N THR A 12 33.82 12.24 25.77
CA THR A 12 34.18 10.93 26.32
C THR A 12 35.67 10.64 26.16
N LEU A 13 36.25 10.90 24.99
CA LEU A 13 37.69 10.75 24.77
C LEU A 13 38.51 11.66 25.68
N PHE A 14 38.08 12.92 25.85
CA PHE A 14 38.71 13.85 26.79
C PHE A 14 38.65 13.33 28.23
N LEU A 15 37.48 12.86 28.68
CA LEU A 15 37.30 12.32 30.03
C LEU A 15 38.14 11.06 30.27
N VAL A 16 38.24 10.17 29.28
CA VAL A 16 39.13 8.99 29.35
C VAL A 16 40.58 9.42 29.51
N ALA A 17 41.04 10.39 28.71
CA ALA A 17 42.42 10.88 28.79
C ALA A 17 42.71 11.54 30.15
N VAL A 18 41.82 12.38 30.65
CA VAL A 18 41.94 13.02 31.97
C VAL A 18 41.92 11.98 33.09
N TYR A 19 41.02 11.00 33.03
CA TYR A 19 40.88 9.95 34.04
C TYR A 19 42.16 9.12 34.19
N ILE A 20 42.78 8.75 33.05
CA ILE A 20 44.05 8.02 33.03
C ILE A 20 45.21 8.91 33.48
N ALA A 21 45.30 10.15 32.97
CA ALA A 21 46.39 11.07 33.29
C ALA A 21 46.40 11.50 34.77
N ALA A 22 45.23 11.60 35.38
CA ALA A 22 45.08 11.89 36.81
C ALA A 22 45.27 10.66 37.72
N GLY A 23 45.50 9.48 37.15
CA GLY A 23 45.69 8.24 37.91
C GLY A 23 44.45 7.77 38.68
N LEU A 24 43.26 8.14 38.22
CA LEU A 24 41.99 7.86 38.92
C LEU A 24 41.50 6.41 38.76
N GLY A 25 42.10 5.64 37.83
CA GLY A 25 41.80 4.23 37.62
C GLY A 25 42.52 3.63 36.42
N SER A 26 42.14 2.41 36.04
CA SER A 26 42.78 1.68 34.94
C SER A 26 42.24 2.09 33.56
N LEU A 27 43.03 1.81 32.52
CA LEU A 27 42.59 1.94 31.12
C LEU A 27 41.33 1.11 30.86
N GLU A 28 41.20 -0.07 31.46
CA GLU A 28 40.04 -0.95 31.31
C GLU A 28 38.77 -0.31 31.88
N GLN A 29 38.85 0.32 33.06
CA GLN A 29 37.71 1.05 33.65
C GLN A 29 37.29 2.23 32.77
N ALA A 30 38.26 2.99 32.25
CA ALA A 30 37.99 4.09 31.33
C ALA A 30 37.38 3.61 30.00
N ALA A 31 37.88 2.49 29.46
CA ALA A 31 37.37 1.88 28.24
C ALA A 31 35.94 1.36 28.42
N ASN A 32 35.60 0.77 29.57
CA ASN A 32 34.24 0.33 29.88
C ASN A 32 33.27 1.52 29.94
N GLY A 33 33.69 2.64 30.54
CA GLY A 33 32.91 3.88 30.55
C GLY A 33 32.68 4.43 29.14
N ALA A 34 33.72 4.46 28.30
CA ALA A 34 33.59 4.88 26.91
C ALA A 34 32.69 3.95 26.08
N GLY A 35 32.80 2.64 26.32
CA GLY A 35 31.93 1.62 25.73
C GLY A 35 30.46 1.85 26.06
N LEU A 36 30.16 2.19 27.33
CA LEU A 36 28.80 2.50 27.75
C LEU A 36 28.23 3.72 27.03
N VAL A 37 29.02 4.80 26.86
CA VAL A 37 28.58 5.98 26.12
C VAL A 37 28.32 5.65 24.65
N LEU A 38 29.22 4.90 24.00
CA LEU A 38 29.05 4.48 22.60
C LEU A 38 27.77 3.64 22.43
N CYS A 39 27.55 2.64 23.29
CA CYS A 39 26.34 1.82 23.26
C CYS A 39 25.08 2.65 23.51
N GLY A 40 25.12 3.57 24.49
CA GLY A 40 24.01 4.47 24.80
C GLY A 40 23.64 5.38 23.63
N SER A 41 24.62 5.95 22.94
CA SER A 41 24.39 6.79 21.75
C SER A 41 23.81 5.99 20.58
N ILE A 42 24.33 4.78 20.31
CA ILE A 42 23.75 3.90 19.27
C ILE A 42 22.28 3.57 19.59
N LEU A 43 21.98 3.25 20.85
CA LEU A 43 20.63 2.96 21.30
C LEU A 43 19.70 4.18 21.08
N ASN A 44 20.17 5.37 21.46
CA ASN A 44 19.39 6.61 21.35
C ASN A 44 19.16 7.06 19.90
N ASP A 45 20.15 6.92 19.02
CA ASP A 45 20.09 7.52 17.69
C ASP A 45 19.47 6.56 16.65
N PHE A 46 19.63 5.24 16.84
CA PHE A 46 19.17 4.24 15.87
C PHE A 46 18.04 3.33 16.37
N VAL A 47 18.03 2.98 17.66
CA VAL A 47 17.08 1.97 18.18
C VAL A 47 15.81 2.63 18.70
N LEU A 48 15.93 3.60 19.62
CA LEU A 48 14.77 4.28 20.21
C LEU A 48 13.88 4.98 19.18
N PRO A 49 14.39 5.70 18.16
CA PRO A 49 13.53 6.36 17.18
C PRO A 49 12.74 5.37 16.33
N LYS A 50 13.34 4.21 16.01
CA LYS A 50 12.66 3.13 15.29
C LYS A 50 11.60 2.45 16.15
N LEU A 51 11.88 2.24 17.43
CA LEU A 51 10.94 1.64 18.39
C LEU A 51 9.73 2.57 18.64
N LEU A 52 9.99 3.87 18.76
CA LEU A 52 8.98 4.88 19.10
C LEU A 52 8.24 5.46 17.89
N LYS A 53 8.58 5.05 16.65
CA LYS A 53 7.96 5.51 15.39
C LYS A 53 7.82 7.04 15.26
N SER A 54 8.76 7.80 15.80
CA SER A 54 8.69 9.26 15.76
C SER A 54 9.10 9.78 14.37
N ASN A 55 8.13 9.95 13.47
CA ASN A 55 8.34 10.58 12.18
C ASN A 55 8.28 12.11 12.30
N LYS A 56 9.22 12.80 11.63
CA LYS A 56 9.19 14.26 11.46
C LYS A 56 8.96 14.56 9.99
N TYR A 57 7.98 15.40 9.71
CA TYR A 57 7.70 15.88 8.36
C TYR A 57 8.36 17.24 8.17
N ILE A 58 9.05 17.40 7.05
CA ILE A 58 9.75 18.63 6.69
C ILE A 58 9.54 18.93 5.22
N ILE A 59 9.76 20.19 4.84
CA ILE A 59 9.85 20.62 3.45
C ILE A 59 11.32 20.63 3.07
N CYS A 60 11.67 20.04 1.93
CA CYS A 60 13.02 19.93 1.41
C CYS A 60 13.14 20.75 0.12
N PRO A 61 13.49 22.05 0.20
CA PRO A 61 13.70 22.89 -0.96
C PRO A 61 14.65 22.21 -1.97
N TYR A 62 14.39 22.44 -3.26
CA TYR A 62 15.04 21.78 -4.40
C TYR A 62 14.70 20.30 -4.59
N ILE A 63 14.72 19.48 -3.54
CA ILE A 63 14.37 18.06 -3.63
C ILE A 63 12.88 17.90 -3.98
N ASP A 64 12.02 18.71 -3.35
CA ASP A 64 10.56 18.67 -3.56
C ASP A 64 10.13 19.10 -4.98
N MET A 65 11.06 19.58 -5.83
CA MET A 65 10.79 19.85 -7.24
C MET A 65 10.87 18.59 -8.12
N ALA A 66 11.43 17.50 -7.62
CA ALA A 66 11.58 16.26 -8.38
C ALA A 66 10.25 15.50 -8.47
N ASN A 67 9.80 15.21 -9.69
CA ASN A 67 8.55 14.52 -9.93
C ASN A 67 8.61 13.03 -9.57
N HIS A 68 7.43 12.45 -9.35
CA HIS A 68 7.27 11.03 -9.02
C HIS A 68 7.35 10.11 -10.24
N ASN A 69 7.95 8.93 -10.06
CA ASN A 69 7.73 7.77 -10.92
C ASN A 69 7.73 6.48 -10.08
N SER A 70 6.65 5.69 -10.15
CA SER A 70 6.56 4.43 -9.40
C SER A 70 7.37 3.30 -10.01
N LYS A 71 7.57 3.29 -11.33
CA LYS A 71 8.11 2.14 -12.06
C LYS A 71 9.64 2.16 -12.14
N SER A 72 10.19 3.33 -12.42
CA SER A 72 11.60 3.51 -12.73
C SER A 72 12.10 4.87 -12.21
N PRO A 73 12.08 5.12 -10.89
CA PRO A 73 12.77 6.28 -10.34
C PRO A 73 14.27 6.20 -10.72
N ASN A 74 14.86 7.35 -11.01
CA ASN A 74 16.27 7.45 -11.42
C ASN A 74 17.12 8.25 -10.43
N ALA A 75 16.51 8.69 -9.32
CA ALA A 75 17.19 9.29 -8.20
C ALA A 75 16.57 8.88 -6.86
N ASP A 76 17.41 8.87 -5.84
CA ASP A 76 17.06 8.52 -4.46
C ASP A 76 17.21 9.74 -3.56
N VAL A 77 16.31 9.85 -2.59
CA VAL A 77 16.36 10.85 -1.52
C VAL A 77 16.74 10.16 -0.23
N ALA A 78 17.75 10.68 0.45
CA ALA A 78 18.18 10.15 1.74
C ALA A 78 18.47 11.28 2.75
N PHE A 79 18.42 10.93 4.04
CA PHE A 79 19.00 11.75 5.09
C PHE A 79 20.39 11.22 5.44
N GLU A 80 21.41 12.02 5.16
CA GLU A 80 22.82 11.70 5.41
C GLU A 80 23.17 11.98 6.87
N TYR A 81 23.13 10.94 7.71
CA TYR A 81 23.30 11.04 9.16
C TYR A 81 24.55 11.82 9.61
N PHE A 82 25.70 11.58 8.97
CA PHE A 82 26.97 12.22 9.33
C PHE A 82 27.11 13.64 8.78
N ALA A 83 26.43 13.97 7.68
CA ALA A 83 26.50 15.28 7.05
C ALA A 83 25.40 16.23 7.55
N ASP A 84 24.43 15.72 8.32
CA ASP A 84 23.22 16.44 8.73
C ASP A 84 22.51 17.12 7.55
N ALA A 85 22.36 16.38 6.46
CA ALA A 85 21.85 16.93 5.21
C ALA A 85 20.92 15.94 4.52
N TYR A 86 19.93 16.46 3.81
CA TYR A 86 19.16 15.68 2.86
C TYR A 86 19.89 15.68 1.52
N SER A 87 20.05 14.49 0.95
CA SER A 87 20.71 14.28 -0.33
C SER A 87 19.68 13.84 -1.38
N LEU A 88 19.90 14.29 -2.61
CA LEU A 88 19.28 13.75 -3.81
C LEU A 88 20.41 13.25 -4.70
N ALA A 89 20.46 11.93 -4.92
CA ALA A 89 21.54 11.29 -5.64
C ALA A 89 21.00 10.41 -6.77
N ILE A 90 21.73 10.32 -7.88
CA ILE A 90 21.33 9.47 -9.01
C ILE A 90 21.48 8.00 -8.59
N SER A 91 20.42 7.23 -8.77
CA SER A 91 20.39 5.83 -8.38
C SER A 91 21.37 5.00 -9.22
N ASN A 92 22.09 4.07 -8.57
CA ASN A 92 22.85 3.00 -9.22
C ASN A 92 23.92 3.45 -10.24
N ASN A 93 24.60 4.59 -10.03
CA ASN A 93 25.66 5.11 -10.91
C ASN A 93 25.26 5.25 -12.39
N LYS A 94 23.96 5.38 -12.69
CA LYS A 94 23.49 5.64 -14.05
C LYS A 94 23.74 7.11 -14.39
N SER A 95 23.99 7.42 -15.66
CA SER A 95 23.95 8.80 -16.13
C SER A 95 22.52 9.18 -16.46
N ILE A 96 22.05 10.34 -15.98
CA ILE A 96 20.82 10.96 -16.48
C ILE A 96 21.19 11.73 -17.75
N PRO A 97 20.67 11.36 -18.94
CA PRO A 97 20.95 12.08 -20.17
C PRO A 97 20.64 13.57 -20.04
N LYS A 98 21.39 14.40 -20.77
CA LYS A 98 21.09 15.83 -20.87
C LYS A 98 19.64 16.00 -21.35
N ASP A 99 18.95 16.98 -20.78
CA ASP A 99 17.56 17.34 -21.11
C ASP A 99 16.53 16.23 -20.78
N SER A 100 16.92 15.23 -19.98
CA SER A 100 15.98 14.25 -19.42
C SER A 100 15.61 14.59 -17.97
N GLN A 101 14.37 14.28 -17.61
CA GLN A 101 13.82 14.56 -16.30
C GLN A 101 14.34 13.58 -15.24
N LEU A 102 14.69 14.13 -14.09
CA LEU A 102 14.96 13.36 -12.87
C LEU A 102 13.64 13.04 -12.17
N PHE A 103 13.48 11.79 -11.77
CA PHE A 103 12.32 11.26 -11.07
C PHE A 103 12.74 10.58 -9.77
N ILE A 104 12.00 10.87 -8.71
CA ILE A 104 12.11 10.18 -7.42
C ILE A 104 10.87 9.31 -7.18
N SER A 105 10.92 8.44 -6.18
CA SER A 105 9.74 7.74 -5.69
C SER A 105 9.18 8.44 -4.45
N TYR A 106 7.86 8.71 -4.44
CA TYR A 106 7.14 9.19 -3.25
C TYR A 106 6.70 8.02 -2.34
N GLY A 107 7.19 6.81 -2.65
CA GLY A 107 6.78 5.55 -2.02
C GLY A 107 5.79 4.75 -2.88
N PRO A 108 5.36 3.58 -2.39
CA PRO A 108 4.36 2.75 -3.07
C PRO A 108 2.96 3.37 -2.89
N ARG A 109 2.61 4.33 -3.75
CA ARG A 109 1.36 5.08 -3.66
C ARG A 109 0.36 4.61 -4.71
N SER A 110 -0.89 4.38 -4.32
CA SER A 110 -1.98 4.12 -5.26
C SER A 110 -2.42 5.38 -5.99
N ASN A 111 -3.17 5.26 -7.10
CA ASN A 111 -3.70 6.44 -7.77
C ASN A 111 -4.75 7.19 -6.93
N ASP A 112 -5.37 6.56 -5.94
CA ASP A 112 -6.24 7.23 -4.96
C ASP A 112 -5.42 8.22 -4.12
N GLN A 113 -4.27 7.75 -3.61
CA GLN A 113 -3.35 8.56 -2.80
C GLN A 113 -2.67 9.65 -3.64
N LEU A 114 -2.21 9.31 -4.85
CA LEU A 114 -1.60 10.28 -5.76
C LEU A 114 -2.58 11.39 -6.12
N LEU A 115 -3.84 11.06 -6.39
CA LEU A 115 -4.86 12.05 -6.69
C LEU A 115 -5.18 12.91 -5.46
N GLN A 116 -5.43 12.28 -4.31
CA GLN A 116 -5.85 12.98 -3.10
C GLN A 116 -4.77 13.89 -2.52
N TYR A 117 -3.52 13.44 -2.49
CA TYR A 117 -2.43 14.15 -1.81
C TYR A 117 -1.49 14.91 -2.74
N TYR A 118 -1.44 14.55 -4.02
CA TYR A 118 -0.50 15.13 -4.98
C TYR A 118 -1.18 15.71 -6.23
N GLY A 119 -2.49 15.51 -6.41
CA GLY A 119 -3.27 16.13 -7.48
C GLY A 119 -3.03 15.55 -8.88
N PHE A 120 -2.47 14.34 -8.99
CA PHE A 120 -2.24 13.69 -10.29
C PHE A 120 -2.52 12.19 -10.26
N VAL A 121 -2.65 11.60 -11.44
CA VAL A 121 -2.82 10.16 -11.65
C VAL A 121 -1.65 9.67 -12.50
N GLU A 122 -1.01 8.57 -12.08
CA GLU A 122 0.08 7.95 -12.84
C GLU A 122 -0.45 6.81 -13.72
N PRO A 123 -0.32 6.91 -15.06
CA PRO A 123 -0.70 5.85 -15.97
C PRO A 123 0.12 4.58 -15.74
N ASN A 124 -0.55 3.42 -15.69
CA ASN A 124 0.05 2.12 -15.45
C ASN A 124 0.83 2.03 -14.13
N ASN A 125 0.43 2.78 -13.10
CA ASN A 125 1.04 2.71 -11.77
C ASN A 125 1.03 1.25 -11.23
N PRO A 126 2.19 0.65 -10.90
CA PRO A 126 2.30 -0.71 -10.39
C PRO A 126 1.73 -0.87 -8.96
N ASN A 127 1.68 0.21 -8.19
CA ASN A 127 1.17 0.23 -6.81
C ASN A 127 -0.31 0.62 -6.76
N ASP A 128 -0.98 0.71 -7.91
CA ASP A 128 -2.40 1.04 -7.95
C ASP A 128 -3.26 -0.10 -7.40
N ILE A 129 -4.36 0.26 -6.75
CA ILE A 129 -5.31 -0.66 -6.15
C ILE A 129 -6.73 -0.32 -6.61
N TYR A 130 -7.64 -1.28 -6.49
CA TYR A 130 -9.08 -1.03 -6.62
C TYR A 130 -9.77 -1.57 -5.39
N VAL A 131 -10.60 -0.75 -4.73
CA VAL A 131 -11.37 -1.16 -3.56
C VAL A 131 -12.81 -1.38 -4.00
N MET A 132 -13.22 -2.64 -4.07
CA MET A 132 -14.61 -3.04 -4.29
C MET A 132 -15.43 -2.87 -3.00
N PRO A 133 -16.76 -2.77 -3.11
CA PRO A 133 -17.65 -2.90 -1.96
C PRO A 133 -17.34 -4.16 -1.13
N PRO A 134 -17.62 -4.15 0.18
CA PRO A 134 -17.45 -5.31 1.04
C PRO A 134 -18.31 -6.49 0.55
N ILE A 135 -17.90 -7.74 0.82
CA ILE A 135 -18.59 -8.95 0.34
C ILE A 135 -20.08 -8.94 0.72
N ARG A 136 -20.43 -8.36 1.87
CA ARG A 136 -21.83 -8.25 2.32
C ARG A 136 -22.74 -7.47 1.38
N GLU A 137 -22.19 -6.60 0.53
CA GLU A 137 -22.92 -5.77 -0.43
C GLU A 137 -22.93 -6.39 -1.83
N TRP A 138 -22.28 -7.54 -2.02
CA TRP A 138 -22.26 -8.22 -3.31
C TRP A 138 -23.62 -8.82 -3.64
N ASN A 139 -23.92 -8.91 -4.93
CA ASN A 139 -25.13 -9.56 -5.41
C ASN A 139 -25.00 -11.08 -5.29
N ILE A 140 -25.35 -11.62 -4.12
CA ILE A 140 -25.25 -13.04 -3.79
C ILE A 140 -26.06 -13.90 -4.77
N GLU A 141 -27.27 -13.49 -5.15
CA GLU A 141 -28.13 -14.24 -6.08
C GLU A 141 -27.46 -14.42 -7.45
N ALA A 142 -26.85 -13.37 -7.98
CA ALA A 142 -26.12 -13.44 -9.24
C ALA A 142 -24.89 -14.36 -9.15
N ILE A 143 -24.19 -14.33 -8.01
CA ILE A 143 -23.03 -15.19 -7.76
C ILE A 143 -23.46 -16.66 -7.63
N GLU A 144 -24.51 -16.96 -6.87
CA GLU A 144 -25.07 -18.32 -6.72
C GLU A 144 -25.48 -18.89 -8.08
N LYS A 145 -26.17 -18.08 -8.90
CA LYS A 145 -26.56 -18.44 -10.27
C LYS A 145 -25.35 -18.74 -11.15
N ALA A 146 -24.30 -17.93 -11.08
CA ALA A 146 -23.07 -18.14 -11.85
C ALA A 146 -22.34 -19.41 -11.40
N CYS A 147 -22.29 -19.68 -10.09
CA CYS A 147 -21.61 -20.83 -9.52
C CYS A 147 -22.42 -22.13 -9.62
N GLY A 148 -23.72 -22.05 -9.94
CA GLY A 148 -24.63 -23.20 -9.95
C GLY A 148 -24.83 -23.83 -8.57
N THR A 149 -24.67 -23.05 -7.50
CA THR A 149 -24.80 -23.51 -6.10
C THR A 149 -25.46 -22.43 -5.26
N THR A 150 -26.30 -22.82 -4.32
CA THR A 150 -26.85 -21.92 -3.29
C THR A 150 -25.92 -21.89 -2.09
N PHE A 151 -25.82 -20.76 -1.42
CA PHE A 151 -25.02 -20.58 -0.22
C PHE A 151 -25.85 -20.98 1.00
N SER A 152 -25.37 -21.96 1.76
CA SER A 152 -26.04 -22.37 3.00
C SER A 152 -26.06 -21.18 3.98
N GLY A 153 -27.26 -20.77 4.42
CA GLY A 153 -27.46 -19.51 5.16
C GLY A 153 -26.64 -19.33 6.44
N GLY A 154 -26.17 -20.43 7.05
CA GLY A 154 -25.31 -20.37 8.24
C GLY A 154 -23.88 -19.88 7.95
N ARG A 155 -23.39 -19.97 6.71
CA ARG A 155 -22.00 -19.65 6.35
C ARG A 155 -21.74 -18.16 6.31
N LEU A 156 -22.69 -17.38 5.77
CA LEU A 156 -22.64 -15.91 5.80
C LEU A 156 -22.53 -15.40 7.25
N ALA A 157 -23.34 -15.96 8.17
CA ALA A 157 -23.28 -15.59 9.58
C ALA A 157 -21.93 -15.93 10.24
N LYS A 158 -21.27 -17.03 9.84
CA LYS A 158 -19.91 -17.34 10.34
C LYS A 158 -18.87 -16.38 9.77
N LEU A 159 -18.97 -16.02 8.50
CA LEU A 159 -18.04 -15.08 7.88
C LEU A 159 -18.17 -13.68 8.47
N ASP A 160 -19.38 -13.26 8.80
CA ASP A 160 -19.66 -12.02 9.52
C ASP A 160 -18.95 -12.00 10.88
N LYS A 161 -19.10 -13.09 11.66
CA LYS A 161 -18.40 -13.26 12.95
C LYS A 161 -16.88 -13.30 12.82
N ALA A 162 -16.35 -13.78 11.69
CA ALA A 162 -14.93 -13.79 11.39
C ALA A 162 -14.41 -12.45 10.87
N GLY A 163 -15.29 -11.45 10.66
CA GLY A 163 -14.93 -10.14 10.12
C GLY A 163 -14.58 -10.15 8.62
N LEU A 164 -14.94 -11.22 7.90
CA LEU A 164 -14.56 -11.40 6.48
C LEU A 164 -15.58 -10.82 5.50
N LEU A 165 -16.70 -10.29 5.99
CA LEU A 165 -17.74 -9.69 5.15
C LEU A 165 -17.62 -8.16 5.00
N GLY A 166 -16.69 -7.53 5.70
CA GLY A 166 -16.59 -6.07 5.84
C GLY A 166 -17.55 -5.51 6.91
N GLN A 167 -17.42 -4.22 7.22
CA GLN A 167 -18.25 -3.53 8.22
C GLN A 167 -19.50 -2.91 7.59
N GLN A 168 -20.57 -2.78 8.37
CA GLN A 168 -21.71 -1.95 7.97
C GLN A 168 -21.32 -0.46 8.06
N GLN A 169 -21.77 0.35 7.10
CA GLN A 169 -21.51 1.79 7.06
C GLN A 169 -21.87 2.55 8.36
N GLN A 170 -22.73 2.01 9.22
CA GLN A 170 -23.17 2.63 10.47
C GLN A 170 -22.18 2.52 11.65
N THR A 171 -21.16 1.64 11.58
CA THR A 171 -20.21 1.40 12.70
C THR A 171 -18.86 2.08 12.56
N ILE A 172 -18.68 2.97 11.57
CA ILE A 172 -17.43 3.69 11.34
C ILE A 172 -17.17 4.66 12.50
N SER A 173 -16.45 4.19 13.50
CA SER A 173 -15.92 4.98 14.60
C SER A 173 -14.58 5.55 14.17
N SER A 174 -14.46 6.87 14.20
CA SER A 174 -13.27 7.63 13.83
C SER A 174 -12.20 7.54 14.93
N ASP A 175 -11.66 6.36 15.21
CA ASP A 175 -10.46 6.25 16.05
C ASP A 175 -9.22 6.41 15.17
N GLY A 176 -8.71 7.65 15.17
CA GLY A 176 -7.67 8.16 14.30
C GLY A 176 -6.26 7.73 14.67
N ASN A 177 -5.96 6.42 14.63
CA ASN A 177 -4.59 5.96 14.88
C ASN A 177 -4.13 4.73 14.09
N ASN A 178 -4.73 4.48 12.93
CA ASN A 178 -4.27 3.43 12.04
C ASN A 178 -3.67 4.05 10.77
N ASP A 179 -2.42 3.70 10.48
CA ASP A 179 -1.75 3.83 9.17
C ASP A 179 -2.46 2.98 8.06
N LEU A 180 -3.70 2.54 8.31
CA LEU A 180 -4.55 1.90 7.32
C LEU A 180 -4.96 2.96 6.30
N GLU A 181 -4.97 2.59 5.02
CA GLU A 181 -5.39 3.50 3.98
C GLU A 181 -6.78 4.07 4.32
N PRO A 182 -6.94 5.40 4.44
CA PRO A 182 -8.23 6.01 4.78
C PRO A 182 -9.33 5.69 3.75
N ALA A 183 -8.96 5.10 2.61
CA ALA A 183 -9.85 4.66 1.56
C ALA A 183 -10.62 3.35 1.84
N ASN A 184 -10.20 2.51 2.81
CA ASN A 184 -10.84 1.19 3.03
C ASN A 184 -11.42 0.96 4.44
N VAL A 185 -12.06 1.97 5.01
CA VAL A 185 -12.61 1.91 6.37
C VAL A 185 -13.78 0.91 6.49
N ALA A 186 -14.54 0.70 5.42
CA ALA A 186 -15.67 -0.24 5.40
C ALA A 186 -15.26 -1.72 5.25
N GLY A 187 -13.96 -2.03 5.08
CA GLY A 187 -13.51 -3.40 4.82
C GLY A 187 -13.93 -3.91 3.44
N GLY A 188 -13.90 -3.04 2.44
CA GLY A 188 -14.02 -3.38 1.03
C GLY A 188 -12.92 -4.33 0.55
N VAL A 189 -13.21 -5.01 -0.55
CA VAL A 189 -12.31 -6.00 -1.14
C VAL A 189 -11.25 -5.28 -1.98
N VAL A 190 -9.99 -5.41 -1.55
CA VAL A 190 -8.84 -4.80 -2.24
C VAL A 190 -8.39 -5.70 -3.39
N ILE A 191 -8.20 -5.10 -4.56
CA ILE A 191 -7.63 -5.72 -5.74
C ILE A 191 -6.34 -4.99 -6.11
N THR A 192 -5.25 -5.73 -6.28
CA THR A 192 -3.95 -5.20 -6.69
C THR A 192 -3.56 -5.74 -8.07
N LYS A 193 -2.62 -5.07 -8.74
CA LYS A 193 -2.07 -5.57 -10.01
C LYS A 193 -1.20 -6.82 -9.87
N SER A 194 -0.48 -6.95 -8.75
CA SER A 194 0.46 -8.06 -8.50
C SER A 194 -0.26 -9.35 -8.11
N ASP A 195 -1.19 -9.25 -7.16
CA ASP A 195 -1.76 -10.42 -6.48
C ASP A 195 -3.22 -10.67 -6.91
N GLY A 196 -3.83 -9.72 -7.62
CA GLY A 196 -5.24 -9.78 -7.98
C GLY A 196 -6.09 -9.56 -6.73
N ILE A 197 -6.90 -10.54 -6.37
CA ILE A 197 -7.79 -10.47 -5.20
C ILE A 197 -7.09 -10.99 -3.94
N ASP A 198 -7.36 -10.38 -2.80
CA ASP A 198 -6.79 -10.79 -1.51
C ASP A 198 -7.05 -12.29 -1.20
N PRO A 199 -6.02 -13.07 -0.80
CA PRO A 199 -6.19 -14.47 -0.40
C PRO A 199 -7.25 -14.72 0.68
N ALA A 200 -7.46 -13.78 1.61
CA ALA A 200 -8.49 -13.86 2.64
C ALA A 200 -9.90 -13.82 2.03
N VAL A 201 -10.07 -13.07 0.93
CA VAL A 201 -11.34 -13.03 0.18
C VAL A 201 -11.55 -14.35 -0.56
N LEU A 202 -10.51 -14.94 -1.15
CA LEU A 202 -10.63 -16.29 -1.73
C LEU A 202 -10.97 -17.34 -0.68
N GLN A 203 -10.38 -17.27 0.52
CA GLN A 203 -10.75 -18.13 1.64
C GLN A 203 -12.23 -17.98 2.01
N ALA A 204 -12.73 -16.74 2.10
CA ALA A 204 -14.14 -16.47 2.37
C ALA A 204 -15.04 -17.04 1.26
N LEU A 205 -14.64 -16.90 0.00
CA LEU A 205 -15.40 -17.42 -1.13
C LEU A 205 -15.40 -18.95 -1.18
N ARG A 206 -14.27 -19.62 -0.93
CA ARG A 206 -14.18 -21.09 -0.81
C ARG A 206 -15.13 -21.63 0.25
N ALA A 207 -15.20 -20.94 1.40
CA ALA A 207 -16.15 -21.25 2.46
C ALA A 207 -17.60 -21.06 1.98
N LEU A 208 -17.93 -19.94 1.31
CA LEU A 208 -19.27 -19.67 0.80
C LEU A 208 -19.74 -20.72 -0.22
N VAL A 209 -18.90 -21.03 -1.21
CA VAL A 209 -19.25 -21.91 -2.34
C VAL A 209 -19.11 -23.40 -2.02
N SER A 210 -18.70 -23.77 -0.80
CA SER A 210 -18.48 -25.18 -0.41
C SER A 210 -19.73 -26.04 -0.52
N THR A 211 -19.58 -27.35 -0.70
CA THR A 211 -20.72 -28.27 -0.45
C THR A 211 -20.91 -28.48 1.05
N ASP A 212 -22.05 -29.00 1.47
CA ASP A 212 -22.26 -29.29 2.90
C ASP A 212 -21.29 -30.37 3.39
N GLU A 213 -20.89 -31.33 2.55
CA GLU A 213 -19.86 -32.32 2.88
C GLU A 213 -18.47 -31.69 3.05
N GLU A 214 -18.07 -30.76 2.16
CA GLU A 214 -16.81 -30.00 2.29
C GLU A 214 -16.81 -29.15 3.57
N TRP A 215 -17.96 -28.56 3.92
CA TRP A 215 -18.15 -27.75 5.11
C TRP A 215 -18.03 -28.56 6.40
N GLU A 216 -18.70 -29.71 6.47
CA GLU A 216 -18.62 -30.64 7.59
C GLU A 216 -17.21 -31.23 7.74
N ALA A 217 -16.56 -31.62 6.64
CA ALA A 217 -15.19 -32.12 6.64
C ALA A 217 -14.18 -31.07 7.14
N ALA A 218 -14.46 -29.79 6.89
CA ALA A 218 -13.70 -28.67 7.42
C ALA A 218 -14.00 -28.37 8.90
N GLY A 219 -14.80 -29.18 9.60
CA GLY A 219 -15.24 -28.92 10.97
C GLY A 219 -16.01 -27.62 11.10
N GLU A 220 -16.64 -27.17 10.01
CA GLU A 220 -17.33 -25.90 9.87
C GLU A 220 -16.49 -24.66 10.26
N ALA A 221 -15.16 -24.75 10.12
CA ALA A 221 -14.22 -23.71 10.48
C ALA A 221 -13.69 -23.00 9.22
N ILE A 222 -13.87 -21.67 9.15
CA ILE A 222 -13.44 -20.86 8.01
C ILE A 222 -11.92 -20.94 7.79
N GLY A 223 -11.13 -21.08 8.86
CA GLY A 223 -9.68 -21.25 8.80
C GLY A 223 -9.24 -22.41 7.89
N ASN A 224 -10.05 -23.46 7.79
CA ASN A 224 -9.73 -24.65 6.99
C ASN A 224 -9.95 -24.44 5.48
N PHE A 225 -10.48 -23.28 5.07
CA PHE A 225 -10.62 -22.87 3.67
C PHE A 225 -9.47 -21.96 3.19
N ALA A 226 -8.43 -21.75 4.01
CA ALA A 226 -7.25 -20.97 3.61
C ALA A 226 -6.50 -21.60 2.43
N ALA A 227 -6.49 -22.94 2.37
CA ALA A 227 -5.94 -23.71 1.26
C ALA A 227 -7.04 -24.20 0.31
N VAL A 228 -6.64 -24.67 -0.86
CA VAL A 228 -7.54 -25.28 -1.85
C VAL A 228 -8.17 -26.54 -1.27
N VAL A 229 -9.51 -26.58 -1.21
CA VAL A 229 -10.28 -27.73 -0.71
C VAL A 229 -10.44 -28.81 -1.78
N SER A 230 -10.93 -28.40 -2.96
CA SER A 230 -11.09 -29.26 -4.13
C SER A 230 -10.95 -28.43 -5.41
N PRO A 231 -10.58 -29.03 -6.56
CA PRO A 231 -10.50 -28.29 -7.83
C PRO A 231 -11.85 -27.65 -8.23
N GLN A 232 -12.96 -28.32 -7.93
CA GLN A 232 -14.31 -27.80 -8.20
C GLN A 232 -14.66 -26.63 -7.27
N ASN A 233 -14.32 -26.72 -5.98
CA ASN A 233 -14.49 -25.62 -5.03
C ASN A 233 -13.67 -24.40 -5.44
N GLU A 234 -12.39 -24.58 -5.78
CA GLU A 234 -11.51 -23.50 -6.23
C GLU A 234 -12.06 -22.81 -7.48
N ARG A 235 -12.53 -23.61 -8.45
CA ARG A 235 -13.15 -23.07 -9.67
C ARG A 235 -14.40 -22.25 -9.36
N ARG A 236 -15.26 -22.71 -8.43
CA ARG A 236 -16.45 -21.96 -7.99
C ARG A 236 -16.07 -20.68 -7.24
N ALA A 237 -15.06 -20.71 -6.36
CA ALA A 237 -14.60 -19.54 -5.63
C ALA A 237 -14.03 -18.46 -6.58
N LYS A 238 -13.20 -18.87 -7.55
CA LYS A 238 -12.69 -17.98 -8.59
C LYS A 238 -13.79 -17.43 -9.49
N LEU A 239 -14.76 -18.26 -9.86
CA LEU A 239 -15.93 -17.83 -10.63
C LEU A 239 -16.77 -16.81 -9.85
N ALA A 240 -16.97 -17.02 -8.55
CA ALA A 240 -17.67 -16.08 -7.69
C ALA A 240 -16.98 -14.71 -7.64
N ALA A 241 -15.66 -14.69 -7.43
CA ALA A 241 -14.87 -13.47 -7.47
C ALA A 241 -14.93 -12.78 -8.84
N LYS A 242 -14.80 -13.56 -9.93
CA LYS A 242 -14.91 -13.06 -11.30
C LYS A 242 -16.26 -12.40 -11.56
N THR A 243 -17.36 -13.07 -11.21
CA THR A 243 -18.72 -12.54 -11.36
C THR A 243 -18.92 -11.27 -10.54
N ALA A 244 -18.41 -11.22 -9.31
CA ALA A 244 -18.49 -10.00 -8.49
C ALA A 244 -17.75 -8.81 -9.14
N MET A 245 -16.54 -9.05 -9.66
CA MET A 245 -15.76 -8.02 -10.37
C MET A 245 -16.44 -7.58 -11.68
N GLU A 246 -17.03 -8.50 -12.45
CA GLU A 246 -17.77 -8.19 -13.67
C GLU A 246 -19.01 -7.33 -13.39
N LEU A 247 -19.76 -7.66 -12.34
CA LEU A 247 -20.92 -6.88 -11.90
C LEU A 247 -20.49 -5.48 -11.44
N GLU A 248 -19.40 -5.38 -10.69
CA GLU A 248 -18.84 -4.10 -10.26
C GLU A 248 -18.40 -3.25 -11.46
N LEU A 249 -17.75 -3.83 -12.46
CA LEU A 249 -17.36 -3.12 -13.67
C LEU A 249 -18.60 -2.66 -14.47
N ALA A 250 -19.61 -3.51 -14.60
CA ALA A 250 -20.85 -3.21 -15.30
C ALA A 250 -21.72 -2.16 -14.57
N SER A 251 -21.54 -1.99 -13.25
CA SER A 251 -22.22 -0.95 -12.47
C SER A 251 -21.76 0.47 -12.79
N LYS A 252 -20.61 0.62 -13.47
CA LYS A 252 -20.02 1.93 -13.72
C LYS A 252 -20.78 2.68 -14.81
N PRO A 253 -20.94 4.02 -14.68
CA PRO A 253 -21.77 4.80 -15.59
C PRO A 253 -21.25 4.86 -17.03
N THR A 254 -19.98 4.49 -17.25
CA THR A 254 -19.37 4.42 -18.58
C THR A 254 -18.42 3.24 -18.68
N SER A 255 -18.16 2.82 -19.91
CA SER A 255 -17.16 1.82 -20.30
C SER A 255 -15.73 2.38 -20.33
N LEU A 256 -14.74 1.51 -20.53
CA LEU A 256 -13.34 1.90 -20.69
C LEU A 256 -13.13 2.59 -22.06
N GLU A 257 -13.83 2.11 -23.08
CA GLU A 257 -13.78 2.61 -24.45
C GLU A 257 -14.32 4.03 -24.53
N GLU A 258 -15.44 4.32 -23.87
CA GLU A 258 -16.03 5.66 -23.78
C GLU A 258 -15.08 6.66 -23.10
N ASP A 259 -14.52 6.30 -21.94
CA ASP A 259 -13.60 7.19 -21.23
C ASP A 259 -12.32 7.44 -22.05
N THR A 260 -11.81 6.40 -22.72
CA THR A 260 -10.63 6.52 -23.60
C THR A 260 -10.91 7.39 -24.82
N ALA A 261 -12.10 7.27 -25.41
CA ALA A 261 -12.51 8.11 -26.54
C ALA A 261 -12.70 9.57 -26.11
N LEU A 262 -13.28 9.81 -24.94
CA LEU A 262 -13.44 11.15 -24.38
C LEU A 262 -12.09 11.80 -24.07
N LEU A 263 -11.15 11.05 -23.47
CA LEU A 263 -9.79 11.53 -23.21
C LEU A 263 -9.07 11.95 -24.50
N LYS A 264 -9.14 11.13 -25.57
CA LYS A 264 -8.58 11.48 -26.89
C LYS A 264 -9.22 12.74 -27.49
N THR A 265 -10.53 12.90 -27.29
CA THR A 265 -11.26 14.09 -27.76
C THR A 265 -10.85 15.33 -26.97
N MET A 266 -10.59 15.20 -25.68
CA MET A 266 -10.06 16.29 -24.85
C MET A 266 -8.65 16.68 -25.27
N ASP A 267 -7.75 15.71 -25.46
CA ASP A 267 -6.37 15.97 -25.90
C ASP A 267 -6.27 16.72 -27.23
N THR A 268 -7.22 16.50 -28.15
CA THR A 268 -7.27 17.22 -29.43
C THR A 268 -7.85 18.64 -29.32
N LYS A 269 -8.67 18.93 -28.30
CA LYS A 269 -9.31 20.24 -28.08
C LYS A 269 -8.50 21.16 -27.16
N LEU A 270 -7.73 20.61 -26.21
CA LEU A 270 -7.01 21.35 -25.17
C LEU A 270 -5.74 22.09 -25.64
N GLY A 271 -5.51 22.22 -26.95
CA GLY A 271 -4.53 23.17 -27.50
C GLY A 271 -4.85 24.65 -27.20
N SER A 272 -5.97 24.95 -26.53
CA SER A 272 -6.50 26.30 -26.31
C SER A 272 -7.04 26.54 -24.88
N GLY A 273 -6.18 26.51 -23.85
CA GLY A 273 -6.43 27.23 -22.59
C GLY A 273 -6.86 26.40 -21.36
N LEU A 274 -6.61 27.02 -20.20
CA LEU A 274 -6.71 26.54 -18.80
C LEU A 274 -8.14 26.18 -18.33
N GLY A 275 -8.79 25.21 -18.98
CA GLY A 275 -10.04 24.63 -18.50
C GLY A 275 -10.18 23.18 -18.96
N GLY A 276 -10.29 22.24 -18.02
CA GLY A 276 -10.45 20.80 -18.32
C GLY A 276 -9.31 19.90 -17.83
N GLU A 277 -8.28 20.42 -17.17
CA GLU A 277 -7.22 19.58 -16.59
C GLU A 277 -7.76 18.67 -15.46
N GLU A 278 -8.63 19.19 -14.61
CA GLU A 278 -9.29 18.40 -13.55
C GLU A 278 -10.16 17.28 -14.14
N GLU A 279 -10.94 17.58 -15.19
CA GLU A 279 -11.75 16.59 -15.90
C GLU A 279 -10.87 15.51 -16.55
N LYS A 280 -9.73 15.91 -17.12
CA LYS A 280 -8.75 14.99 -17.70
C LYS A 280 -8.16 14.06 -16.63
N VAL A 281 -7.77 14.60 -15.47
CA VAL A 281 -7.24 13.81 -14.36
C VAL A 281 -8.30 12.84 -13.83
N ALA A 282 -9.55 13.28 -13.69
CA ALA A 282 -10.66 12.41 -13.30
C ALA A 282 -10.93 11.29 -14.31
N LEU A 283 -10.82 11.56 -15.61
CA LEU A 283 -10.93 10.54 -16.66
C LEU A 283 -9.77 9.55 -16.62
N LEU A 284 -8.54 10.04 -16.46
CA LEU A 284 -7.36 9.18 -16.30
C LEU A 284 -7.52 8.25 -15.10
N PHE A 285 -7.99 8.79 -13.96
CA PHE A 285 -8.29 7.99 -12.77
C PHE A 285 -9.26 6.84 -13.10
N ARG A 286 -10.42 7.15 -13.69
CA ARG A 286 -11.43 6.14 -14.05
C ARG A 286 -10.90 5.09 -15.01
N ILE A 287 -10.11 5.50 -16.00
CA ILE A 287 -9.48 4.60 -16.98
C ILE A 287 -8.53 3.63 -16.26
N GLU A 288 -7.65 4.12 -15.39
CA GLU A 288 -6.69 3.26 -14.67
C GLU A 288 -7.40 2.28 -13.73
N LYS A 289 -8.45 2.72 -13.03
CA LYS A 289 -9.29 1.84 -12.18
C LYS A 289 -9.96 0.72 -12.98
N LYS A 290 -10.56 1.05 -14.14
CA LYS A 290 -11.20 0.06 -15.02
C LYS A 290 -10.19 -0.92 -15.60
N LYS A 291 -9.01 -0.44 -16.03
CA LYS A 291 -7.93 -1.30 -16.52
C LYS A 291 -7.49 -2.31 -15.46
N LEU A 292 -7.32 -1.85 -14.22
CA LEU A 292 -6.93 -2.72 -13.10
C LEU A 292 -7.98 -3.81 -12.88
N LEU A 293 -9.26 -3.43 -12.79
CA LEU A 293 -10.35 -4.39 -12.57
C LEU A 293 -10.48 -5.38 -13.74
N GLN A 294 -10.35 -4.92 -14.99
CA GLN A 294 -10.42 -5.79 -16.18
C GLN A 294 -9.22 -6.75 -16.28
N ALA A 295 -8.03 -6.31 -15.88
CA ALA A 295 -6.86 -7.17 -15.77
C ALA A 295 -7.06 -8.24 -14.69
N ALA A 296 -7.63 -7.89 -13.53
CA ALA A 296 -7.94 -8.84 -12.47
C ALA A 296 -8.97 -9.90 -12.91
N ILE A 297 -10.04 -9.49 -13.62
CA ILE A 297 -11.03 -10.40 -14.22
C ILE A 297 -10.38 -11.38 -15.22
N THR A 298 -9.40 -10.91 -15.98
CA THR A 298 -8.68 -11.74 -16.97
C THR A 298 -7.75 -12.75 -16.29
N ASN A 299 -7.07 -12.34 -15.22
CA ASN A 299 -6.05 -13.13 -14.54
C ASN A 299 -6.62 -14.16 -13.54
N ILE A 300 -7.84 -13.95 -13.02
CA ILE A 300 -8.45 -14.87 -12.05
C ILE A 300 -8.99 -16.17 -12.68
N GLY A 301 -9.19 -16.17 -14.00
CA GLY A 301 -9.79 -17.25 -14.79
C GLY A 301 -9.05 -18.58 -14.74
#